data_AF-X6MA48-F1
#
_entry.id   AF-X6MA48-F1
#
_cell.length_a   1.000
_cell.length_b   1.000
_cell.length_c   1.000
_cell.angle_alpha   90.00
_cell.angle_beta   90.00
_cell.angle_gamma   90.00
#
_symmetry.space_group_name_H-M   'P 1'
#
loop_
_entity.id
_entity.type
_entity.pdbx_description
1 polymer ?
#
loop_
_entity_poly.entity_id
_entity_poly.type
_entity_poly.pdbx_seq_one_letter_code
_entity_poly.pdbx_strand_id
1 'polypeptide(L)'
;MKFDKLLQENARPAWVEKYVDYHTLKKLIKHIKEANEKHKAKTGSWSLLSPKAQDAEDKPISAIMEEMEKKIVVNTNKDEEMTDPIEQVKMITEVDFASSFKAEDFPTDEIYQAEHEFMDKLSQQMFKVSTFYAEQCQYFAHQMEQVITRAKKVQEEEERLKSKKNKKDNGETELNLESKVEDKVKTVMTAMTMKEVRAEKRRLRRLYREEHYAIHVDLASYRILNAMALLKITKKRDKNSFKKGLKALCFKKIESSNFRSDYFERACLSQLEKSYAELFQITDRNNAMTELQKQPPAIDFESNSCWFGFSLGCSAAFFLVLFF
;
A
#
# COMPACT_ATOMS: atom_id res chain seq x y z
N MET A 1 15.19 -8.05 -18.93
CA MET A 1 13.76 -7.77 -19.26
C MET A 1 13.50 -6.27 -19.28
N LYS A 2 12.54 -5.78 -20.08
CA LYS A 2 12.13 -4.36 -20.08
C LYS A 2 11.25 -4.11 -18.84
N PHE A 3 11.74 -3.35 -17.86
CA PHE A 3 11.03 -3.04 -16.60
C PHE A 3 9.61 -2.48 -16.79
N ASP A 4 9.35 -1.79 -17.90
CA ASP A 4 8.03 -1.27 -18.27
C ASP A 4 6.96 -2.39 -18.33
N LYS A 5 7.30 -3.53 -18.95
CA LYS A 5 6.41 -4.69 -19.02
C LYS A 5 6.20 -5.30 -17.65
N LEU A 6 7.28 -5.42 -16.86
CA LEU A 6 7.19 -5.93 -15.49
C LEU A 6 6.25 -5.09 -14.64
N LEU A 7 6.37 -3.75 -14.71
CA LEU A 7 5.50 -2.84 -13.97
C LEU A 7 4.03 -3.05 -14.37
N GLN A 8 3.73 -3.22 -15.66
CA GLN A 8 2.38 -3.46 -16.15
C GLN A 8 1.84 -4.85 -15.76
N GLU A 9 2.67 -5.89 -15.88
CA GLU A 9 2.29 -7.28 -15.60
C GLU A 9 2.05 -7.53 -14.09
N ASN A 10 2.76 -6.82 -13.22
CA ASN A 10 2.66 -6.97 -11.77
C ASN A 10 1.85 -5.84 -11.10
N ALA A 11 1.35 -4.87 -11.87
CA ALA A 11 0.46 -3.85 -11.34
C ALA A 11 -0.90 -4.46 -11.01
N ARG A 12 -1.45 -4.11 -9.84
CA ARG A 12 -2.84 -4.44 -9.53
C ARG A 12 -3.75 -3.74 -10.56
N PRO A 13 -4.62 -4.47 -11.29
CA PRO A 13 -5.45 -3.89 -12.36
C PRO A 13 -6.26 -2.67 -11.93
N ALA A 14 -6.81 -2.69 -10.70
CA ALA A 14 -7.57 -1.58 -10.14
C ALA A 14 -6.75 -0.31 -9.85
N TRP A 15 -5.42 -0.43 -9.80
CA TRP A 15 -4.51 0.65 -9.39
C TRP A 15 -3.56 1.11 -10.50
N VAL A 16 -3.72 0.61 -11.74
CA VAL A 16 -2.79 0.86 -12.85
C VAL A 16 -2.48 2.34 -13.05
N GLU A 17 -3.49 3.21 -12.98
CA GLU A 17 -3.33 4.67 -13.15
C GLU A 17 -2.57 5.35 -11.99
N LYS A 18 -2.54 4.70 -10.83
CA LYS A 18 -1.90 5.20 -9.61
C LYS A 18 -0.40 4.89 -9.59
N TYR A 19 0.05 3.89 -10.32
CA TYR A 19 1.49 3.62 -10.51
C TYR A 19 2.20 4.76 -11.25
N VAL A 20 3.52 4.85 -11.09
CA VAL A 20 4.38 5.77 -11.85
C VAL A 20 4.16 5.61 -13.35
N ASP A 21 3.88 6.71 -14.04
CA ASP A 21 3.86 6.76 -15.51
C ASP A 21 5.29 6.69 -16.07
N TYR A 22 5.83 5.47 -16.06
CA TYR A 22 7.20 5.17 -16.46
C TYR A 22 7.45 5.45 -17.94
N HIS A 23 6.41 5.31 -18.79
CA HIS A 23 6.51 5.56 -20.22
C HIS A 23 6.66 7.04 -20.54
N THR A 24 5.86 7.91 -19.92
CA THR A 24 5.98 9.36 -20.11
C THR A 24 7.34 9.87 -19.65
N LEU A 25 7.82 9.44 -18.48
CA LEU A 25 9.16 9.82 -18.02
C LEU A 25 10.28 9.33 -18.96
N LYS A 26 10.12 8.15 -19.59
CA LYS A 26 11.05 7.67 -20.62
C LYS A 26 11.06 8.55 -21.87
N LYS A 27 9.91 9.08 -22.29
CA LYS A 27 9.83 10.02 -23.41
C LYS A 27 10.58 11.32 -23.09
N LEU A 28 10.41 11.86 -21.89
CA LEU A 28 11.12 13.05 -21.44
C LEU A 28 12.65 12.83 -21.40
N ILE A 29 13.13 11.65 -20.98
CA ILE A 29 14.56 11.30 -21.08
C ILE A 29 15.04 11.29 -22.54
N LYS A 30 14.19 10.90 -23.49
CA LYS A 30 14.52 10.94 -24.92
C LYS A 30 14.69 12.39 -25.38
N HIS A 31 13.82 13.31 -24.95
CA HIS A 31 13.95 14.74 -25.26
C HIS A 31 15.25 15.32 -24.69
N ILE A 32 15.60 14.99 -23.44
CA ILE A 32 16.89 15.36 -22.83
C ILE A 32 18.06 14.86 -23.69
N LYS A 33 18.01 13.60 -24.13
CA LYS A 33 19.05 13.01 -24.97
C LYS A 33 19.18 13.73 -26.31
N GLU A 34 18.06 14.04 -26.97
CA GLU A 34 18.03 14.77 -28.24
C GLU A 34 18.59 16.19 -28.09
N ALA A 35 18.22 16.92 -27.04
CA ALA A 35 18.78 18.24 -26.73
C ALA A 35 20.30 18.17 -26.49
N ASN A 36 20.76 17.15 -25.77
CA ASN A 36 22.19 16.93 -25.52
C ASN A 36 22.96 16.62 -26.81
N GLU A 37 22.38 15.83 -27.73
CA GLU A 37 22.97 15.51 -29.03
C GLU A 37 23.04 16.73 -29.95
N LYS A 38 21.99 17.57 -29.99
CA LYS A 38 22.01 18.85 -30.73
C LYS A 38 23.11 19.78 -30.22
N HIS A 39 23.26 19.91 -28.90
CA HIS A 39 24.31 20.75 -28.32
C HIS A 39 25.71 20.25 -28.68
N LYS A 40 25.95 18.93 -28.65
CA LYS A 40 27.23 18.34 -29.08
C LYS A 40 27.53 18.60 -30.55
N ALA A 41 26.53 18.46 -31.42
CA ALA A 41 26.68 18.73 -32.84
C ALA A 41 27.09 20.19 -33.11
N LYS A 42 26.53 21.13 -32.35
CA LYS A 42 26.88 22.57 -32.44
C LYS A 42 28.27 22.89 -31.90
N THR A 43 28.67 22.27 -30.79
CA THR A 43 29.94 22.60 -30.10
C THR A 43 31.16 21.86 -30.64
N GLY A 44 30.97 20.87 -31.53
CA GLY A 44 32.07 20.01 -32.01
C GLY A 44 32.73 19.17 -30.91
N SER A 45 32.19 19.18 -29.68
CA SER A 45 32.72 18.47 -28.53
C SER A 45 32.23 17.02 -28.55
N TRP A 46 32.95 16.17 -29.27
CA TRP A 46 32.67 14.73 -29.34
C TRP A 46 33.17 13.96 -28.09
N SER A 47 33.86 14.61 -27.15
CA SER A 47 34.75 13.94 -26.19
C SER A 47 34.23 13.71 -24.76
N LEU A 48 33.00 14.08 -24.38
CA LEU A 48 32.61 14.08 -22.94
C LEU A 48 31.51 13.13 -22.48
N LEU A 49 30.99 12.24 -23.34
CA LEU A 49 30.15 11.14 -22.85
C LEU A 49 30.83 9.81 -23.14
N SER A 50 31.60 9.35 -22.14
CA SER A 50 32.24 8.03 -22.14
C SER A 50 31.21 6.93 -22.46
N PRO A 51 31.28 6.31 -23.64
CA PRO A 51 30.49 5.14 -23.96
C PRO A 51 31.24 3.93 -23.40
N LYS A 52 30.95 3.60 -22.13
CA LYS A 52 31.10 2.28 -21.47
C LYS A 52 31.14 2.47 -19.95
N ALA A 53 30.04 2.94 -19.37
CA ALA A 53 29.70 2.37 -18.07
C ALA A 53 29.11 1.00 -18.38
N GLN A 54 29.99 -0.03 -18.40
CA GLN A 54 29.57 -1.43 -18.42
C GLN A 54 28.40 -1.60 -17.46
N ASP A 55 27.34 -2.21 -17.96
CA ASP A 55 26.16 -2.58 -17.20
C ASP A 55 26.57 -3.61 -16.14
N ALA A 56 27.15 -3.11 -15.05
CA ALA A 56 27.45 -3.88 -13.86
C ALA A 56 26.11 -4.33 -13.27
N GLU A 57 25.87 -5.62 -13.48
CA GLU A 57 24.90 -6.50 -12.81
C GLU A 57 23.44 -6.06 -12.92
N ASP A 58 22.81 -6.47 -14.03
CA ASP A 58 21.38 -6.80 -14.00
C ASP A 58 21.19 -8.03 -13.10
N LYS A 59 21.22 -7.81 -11.78
CA LYS A 59 20.71 -8.79 -10.82
C LYS A 59 19.29 -9.18 -11.25
N PRO A 60 18.92 -10.47 -11.19
CA PRO A 60 17.55 -10.88 -11.48
C PRO A 60 16.57 -10.09 -10.59
N ILE A 61 15.41 -9.73 -11.15
CA ILE A 61 14.47 -8.81 -10.49
C ILE A 61 13.99 -9.36 -9.14
N SER A 62 13.88 -10.68 -9.00
CA SER A 62 13.66 -11.35 -7.71
C SER A 62 14.75 -11.02 -6.70
N ALA A 63 16.03 -11.03 -7.09
CA ALA A 63 17.14 -10.64 -6.21
C ALA A 63 17.15 -9.14 -5.91
N ILE A 64 16.60 -8.28 -6.79
CA ILE A 64 16.43 -6.84 -6.52
C ILE A 64 15.27 -6.61 -5.54
N MET A 65 14.14 -7.29 -5.73
CA MET A 65 13.01 -7.25 -4.78
C MET A 65 13.45 -7.79 -3.43
N GLU A 66 14.15 -8.93 -3.40
CA GLU A 66 14.71 -9.53 -2.20
C GLU A 66 15.80 -8.66 -1.56
N GLU A 67 16.66 -7.97 -2.34
CA GLU A 67 17.66 -7.05 -1.80
C GLU A 67 17.04 -5.75 -1.28
N MET A 68 15.98 -5.25 -1.93
CA MET A 68 15.23 -4.08 -1.45
C MET A 68 14.42 -4.45 -0.22
N GLU A 69 13.74 -5.59 -0.19
CA GLU A 69 13.12 -6.15 1.00
C GLU A 69 14.17 -6.30 2.11
N LYS A 70 15.33 -6.90 1.85
CA LYS A 70 16.41 -6.99 2.85
C LYS A 70 16.90 -5.62 3.31
N LYS A 71 17.13 -4.64 2.43
CA LYS A 71 17.61 -3.30 2.82
C LYS A 71 16.54 -2.46 3.52
N ILE A 72 15.27 -2.64 3.18
CA ILE A 72 14.14 -2.01 3.84
C ILE A 72 13.90 -2.65 5.21
N VAL A 73 14.03 -3.97 5.32
CA VAL A 73 13.84 -4.74 6.57
C VAL A 73 14.99 -4.55 7.56
N VAL A 74 16.25 -4.49 7.11
CA VAL A 74 17.44 -4.42 7.97
C VAL A 74 17.51 -3.16 8.85
N ASN A 75 16.77 -2.09 8.51
CA ASN A 75 16.81 -0.85 9.29
C ASN A 75 15.74 -0.74 10.39
N THR A 76 15.03 -1.82 10.71
CA THR A 76 13.89 -1.81 11.66
C THR A 76 14.10 -2.57 12.97
N ASN A 77 15.34 -2.99 13.27
CA ASN A 77 15.67 -3.70 14.52
C ASN A 77 15.94 -2.76 15.72
N LYS A 78 15.49 -1.51 15.67
CA LYS A 78 15.41 -0.69 16.88
C LYS A 78 14.00 -0.86 17.42
N ASP A 79 13.91 -1.13 18.71
CA ASP A 79 12.68 -1.22 19.51
C ASP A 79 11.93 0.12 19.49
N GLU A 80 11.44 0.52 18.32
CA GLU A 80 10.59 1.70 18.15
C GLU A 80 9.29 1.40 18.87
N GLU A 81 9.14 2.09 20.01
CA GLU A 81 7.93 2.20 20.80
C GLU A 81 6.72 2.22 19.86
N MET A 82 5.82 1.25 20.05
CA MET A 82 4.72 0.93 19.13
C MET A 82 3.71 2.09 19.07
N THR A 83 4.06 3.10 18.29
CA THR A 83 3.22 4.25 17.94
C THR A 83 2.12 3.76 17.00
N ASP A 84 0.99 4.45 16.97
CA ASP A 84 -0.10 4.13 16.04
C ASP A 84 0.45 4.08 14.60
N PRO A 85 0.33 2.93 13.89
CA PRO A 85 0.83 2.78 12.53
C PRO A 85 0.31 3.87 11.58
N ILE A 86 -0.86 4.44 11.84
CA ILE A 86 -1.46 5.52 11.04
C ILE A 86 -0.71 6.84 11.23
N GLU A 87 -0.27 7.17 12.44
CA GLU A 87 0.43 8.43 12.72
C GLU A 87 1.78 8.53 11.98
N GLN A 88 2.38 7.38 11.64
CA GLN A 88 3.60 7.31 10.86
C GLN A 88 3.39 7.49 9.35
N VAL A 89 2.15 7.36 8.87
CA VAL A 89 1.80 7.58 7.45
C VAL A 89 1.63 9.08 7.20
N LYS A 90 2.74 9.82 7.31
CA LYS A 90 2.77 11.23 6.93
C LYS A 90 2.92 11.35 5.42
N MET A 91 1.87 11.83 4.77
CA MET A 91 1.91 12.19 3.35
C MET A 91 3.07 13.14 3.08
N ILE A 92 3.76 12.95 1.96
CA ILE A 92 4.70 13.98 1.51
C ILE A 92 3.86 15.17 1.03
N THR A 93 4.00 16.31 1.71
CA THR A 93 3.30 17.54 1.33
C THR A 93 3.95 18.23 0.14
N GLU A 94 5.28 18.14 0.02
CA GLU A 94 6.01 18.78 -1.07
C GLU A 94 7.19 17.89 -1.52
N VAL A 95 7.13 17.46 -2.78
CA VAL A 95 8.28 16.91 -3.50
C VAL A 95 8.63 17.91 -4.58
N ASP A 96 9.80 18.52 -4.47
CA ASP A 96 10.36 19.34 -5.53
C ASP A 96 11.78 18.88 -5.83
N PHE A 97 11.93 18.22 -6.98
CA PHE A 97 13.25 17.87 -7.52
C PHE A 97 13.88 19.03 -8.28
N ALA A 98 13.09 19.95 -8.82
CA ALA A 98 13.56 21.02 -9.69
C ALA A 98 14.41 22.03 -8.93
N SER A 99 14.05 22.39 -7.69
CA SER A 99 14.86 23.31 -6.85
C SER A 99 16.31 22.86 -6.59
N SER A 100 16.62 21.56 -6.77
CA SER A 100 17.99 21.05 -6.62
C SER A 100 18.89 21.30 -7.85
N PHE A 101 18.33 21.84 -8.93
CA PHE A 101 19.01 22.05 -10.21
C PHE A 101 18.75 23.48 -10.70
N LYS A 102 19.81 24.26 -10.89
CA LYS A 102 19.76 25.64 -11.37
C LYS A 102 20.07 25.71 -12.86
N ALA A 103 19.67 26.79 -13.52
CA ALA A 103 19.93 26.99 -14.94
C ALA A 103 21.44 26.95 -15.26
N GLU A 104 22.29 27.47 -14.37
CA GLU A 104 23.75 27.50 -14.55
C GLU A 104 24.41 26.10 -14.56
N ASP A 105 23.69 25.07 -14.10
CA ASP A 105 24.17 23.69 -14.15
C ASP A 105 24.18 23.10 -15.57
N PHE A 106 23.58 23.78 -16.55
CA PHE A 106 23.35 23.24 -17.89
C PHE A 106 24.01 24.10 -18.98
N PRO A 107 24.48 23.49 -20.08
CA PRO A 107 25.17 24.22 -21.15
C PRO A 107 24.28 25.17 -21.96
N THR A 108 22.97 24.88 -22.02
CA THR A 108 22.00 25.66 -22.81
C THR A 108 20.63 25.65 -22.14
N ASP A 109 19.85 26.69 -22.41
CA ASP A 109 18.46 26.80 -21.96
C ASP A 109 17.58 25.65 -22.48
N GLU A 110 17.80 25.15 -23.70
CA GLU A 110 17.03 24.02 -24.26
C GLU A 110 17.22 22.74 -23.41
N ILE A 111 18.45 22.48 -22.97
CA ILE A 111 18.76 21.34 -22.10
C ILE A 111 18.16 21.57 -20.70
N TYR A 112 18.30 22.78 -20.16
CA TYR A 112 17.74 23.13 -18.86
C TYR A 112 16.22 22.94 -18.84
N GLN A 113 15.51 23.42 -19.86
CA GLN A 113 14.06 23.28 -19.97
C GLN A 113 13.64 21.80 -20.05
N ALA A 114 14.32 20.98 -20.86
CA ALA A 114 14.02 19.55 -20.96
C ALA A 114 14.28 18.80 -19.63
N GLU A 115 15.32 19.18 -18.90
CA GLU A 115 15.63 18.63 -17.57
C GLU A 115 14.62 19.08 -16.53
N HIS A 116 14.25 20.36 -16.55
CA HIS A 116 13.26 20.93 -15.65
C HIS A 116 11.89 20.27 -15.85
N GLU A 117 11.44 20.09 -17.09
CA GLU A 117 10.20 19.38 -17.41
C GLU A 117 10.21 17.94 -16.87
N PHE A 118 11.34 17.23 -17.02
CA PHE A 118 11.50 15.90 -16.44
C PHE A 118 11.40 15.91 -14.91
N MET A 119 12.05 16.87 -14.24
CA MET A 119 12.02 16.98 -12.77
C MET A 119 10.64 17.31 -12.23
N ASP A 120 9.93 18.23 -12.87
CA ASP A 120 8.56 18.56 -12.52
C ASP A 120 7.67 17.32 -12.66
N LYS A 121 7.77 16.61 -13.80
CA LYS A 121 6.97 15.41 -14.00
C LYS A 121 7.33 14.30 -13.00
N LEU A 122 8.60 14.13 -12.67
CA LEU A 122 9.04 13.17 -11.65
C LEU A 122 8.49 13.51 -10.26
N SER A 123 8.50 14.80 -9.91
CA SER A 123 7.93 15.32 -8.65
C SER A 123 6.44 15.00 -8.56
N GLN A 124 5.68 15.28 -9.63
CA GLN A 124 4.26 14.94 -9.74
C GLN A 124 4.00 13.43 -9.58
N GLN A 125 4.82 12.58 -10.23
CA GLN A 125 4.66 11.12 -10.10
C GLN A 125 4.94 10.64 -8.68
N MET A 126 5.96 11.18 -8.02
CA MET A 126 6.29 10.81 -6.64
C MET A 126 5.20 11.25 -5.65
N PHE A 127 4.70 12.48 -5.81
CA PHE A 127 3.57 12.98 -5.03
C PHE A 127 2.33 12.09 -5.22
N LYS A 128 1.95 11.82 -6.47
CA LYS A 128 0.83 10.92 -6.80
C LYS A 128 0.94 9.56 -6.09
N VAL A 129 2.11 8.93 -6.16
CA VAL A 129 2.35 7.63 -5.52
C VAL A 129 2.23 7.73 -4.00
N SER A 130 2.84 8.76 -3.40
CA SER A 130 2.81 8.99 -1.95
C SER A 130 1.39 9.22 -1.44
N THR A 131 0.62 10.07 -2.12
CA THR A 131 -0.77 10.36 -1.78
C THR A 131 -1.62 9.09 -1.82
N PHE A 132 -1.59 8.37 -2.94
CA PHE A 132 -2.37 7.14 -3.07
C PHE A 132 -1.96 6.08 -2.04
N TYR A 133 -0.66 5.94 -1.75
CA TYR A 133 -0.20 5.01 -0.72
C TYR A 133 -0.77 5.37 0.67
N ALA A 134 -0.75 6.65 1.04
CA ALA A 134 -1.34 7.10 2.31
C ALA A 134 -2.84 6.81 2.39
N GLU A 135 -3.58 7.09 1.32
CA GLU A 135 -5.01 6.79 1.24
C GLU A 135 -5.28 5.29 1.42
N GLN A 136 -4.47 4.43 0.79
CA GLN A 136 -4.59 2.98 0.97
C GLN A 136 -4.26 2.54 2.40
N CYS A 137 -3.22 3.11 3.02
CA CYS A 137 -2.91 2.82 4.42
C CYS A 137 -4.09 3.19 5.33
N GLN A 138 -4.70 4.36 5.17
CA GLN A 138 -5.87 4.75 5.95
C GLN A 138 -7.06 3.81 5.71
N TYR A 139 -7.30 3.44 4.46
CA TYR A 139 -8.34 2.48 4.10
C TYR A 139 -8.14 1.13 4.80
N PHE A 140 -6.95 0.54 4.71
CA PHE A 140 -6.67 -0.77 5.32
C PHE A 140 -6.67 -0.73 6.83
N ALA A 141 -6.20 0.37 7.44
CA ALA A 141 -6.28 0.54 8.89
C ALA A 141 -7.74 0.53 9.36
N HIS A 142 -8.62 1.23 8.65
CA HIS A 142 -10.06 1.23 8.94
C HIS A 142 -10.71 -0.14 8.72
N GLN A 143 -10.42 -0.83 7.61
CA GLN A 143 -10.96 -2.17 7.36
C GLN A 143 -10.52 -3.17 8.45
N MET A 144 -9.24 -3.13 8.82
CA MET A 144 -8.71 -3.94 9.89
C MET A 144 -9.43 -3.68 11.22
N GLU A 145 -9.61 -2.41 11.60
CA GLU A 145 -10.34 -2.04 12.81
C GLU A 145 -11.78 -2.59 12.80
N GLN A 146 -12.48 -2.50 11.66
CA GLN A 146 -13.81 -3.08 11.51
C GLN A 146 -13.80 -4.60 11.69
N VAL A 147 -12.87 -5.31 11.06
CA VAL A 147 -12.76 -6.79 11.16
C VAL A 147 -12.48 -7.19 12.61
N ILE A 148 -11.53 -6.54 13.28
CA ILE A 148 -11.18 -6.80 14.68
C ILE A 148 -12.37 -6.51 15.60
N THR A 149 -13.08 -5.40 15.38
CA THR A 149 -14.25 -5.02 16.18
C THR A 149 -15.37 -6.04 16.03
N ARG A 150 -15.64 -6.52 14.82
CA ARG A 150 -16.61 -7.59 14.57
C ARG A 150 -16.19 -8.90 15.22
N ALA A 151 -14.90 -9.24 15.16
CA ALA A 151 -14.34 -10.42 15.82
C ALA A 151 -14.56 -10.41 17.34
N LYS A 152 -14.26 -9.29 18.00
CA LYS A 152 -14.48 -9.13 19.46
C LYS A 152 -15.95 -9.32 19.85
N LYS A 153 -16.89 -8.70 19.13
CA LYS A 153 -18.33 -8.87 19.37
C LYS A 153 -18.77 -10.33 19.23
N VAL A 154 -18.28 -11.03 18.20
CA VAL A 154 -18.58 -12.45 17.97
C VAL A 154 -18.00 -13.33 19.08
N GLN A 155 -16.83 -12.99 19.62
CA GLN A 155 -16.21 -13.69 20.74
C GLN A 155 -17.01 -13.50 22.04
N GLU A 156 -17.37 -12.27 22.39
CA GLU A 156 -18.19 -11.94 23.57
C GLU A 156 -19.54 -12.67 23.54
N GLU A 157 -20.20 -12.69 22.37
CA GLU A 157 -21.45 -13.43 22.19
C GLU A 157 -21.30 -14.94 22.34
N GLU A 158 -20.18 -15.51 21.85
CA GLU A 158 -19.90 -16.94 22.03
C GLU A 158 -19.72 -17.30 23.50
N GLU A 159 -18.98 -16.49 24.27
CA GLU A 159 -18.77 -16.69 25.70
C GLU A 159 -20.06 -16.53 26.50
N ARG A 160 -20.89 -15.55 26.13
CA ARG A 160 -22.24 -15.36 26.70
C ARG A 160 -23.16 -16.56 26.46
N LEU A 161 -23.09 -17.18 25.29
CA LEU A 161 -23.89 -18.38 24.98
C LEU A 161 -23.35 -19.63 25.70
N LYS A 162 -22.03 -19.79 25.81
CA LYS A 162 -21.38 -20.89 26.55
C LYS A 162 -21.75 -20.86 28.04
N SER A 163 -21.69 -19.69 28.68
CA SER A 163 -22.07 -19.53 30.09
C SER A 163 -23.54 -19.84 30.37
N LYS A 164 -24.47 -19.45 29.48
CA LYS A 164 -25.90 -19.82 29.59
C LYS A 164 -26.14 -21.32 29.49
N LYS A 165 -25.40 -22.02 28.63
CA LYS A 165 -25.51 -23.47 28.48
C LYS A 165 -25.07 -24.20 29.76
N ASN A 166 -23.93 -23.80 30.33
CA ASN A 166 -23.42 -24.40 31.57
C ASN A 166 -24.38 -24.23 32.75
N LYS A 167 -25.07 -23.08 32.87
CA LYS A 167 -26.10 -22.89 33.91
C LYS A 167 -27.31 -23.82 33.74
N LYS A 168 -27.74 -24.06 32.51
CA LYS A 168 -28.85 -24.98 32.22
C LYS A 168 -28.50 -26.42 32.54
N ASP A 169 -27.27 -26.84 32.25
CA ASP A 169 -26.80 -28.21 32.47
C ASP A 169 -26.57 -28.50 33.97
N ASN A 170 -26.31 -27.48 34.81
CA ASN A 170 -26.14 -27.61 36.26
C ASN A 170 -27.45 -27.62 37.08
N GLY A 171 -28.63 -27.61 36.43
CA GLY A 171 -29.90 -27.93 37.10
C GLY A 171 -30.46 -26.87 38.06
N GLU A 172 -29.96 -25.62 38.07
CA GLU A 172 -30.60 -24.50 38.78
C GLU A 172 -31.92 -24.12 38.08
N THR A 173 -32.96 -24.90 38.37
CA THR A 173 -34.35 -24.62 37.95
C THR A 173 -34.97 -23.71 39.00
N GLU A 174 -34.58 -22.44 39.03
CA GLU A 174 -35.23 -21.46 39.90
C GLU A 174 -36.61 -21.09 39.34
N LEU A 175 -37.63 -21.57 40.06
CA LEU A 175 -39.00 -21.10 40.01
C LEU A 175 -39.05 -19.62 40.41
N ASN A 176 -39.02 -18.69 39.45
CA ASN A 176 -39.46 -17.32 39.69
C ASN A 176 -40.02 -16.67 38.42
N LEU A 177 -41.25 -17.04 38.08
CA LEU A 177 -42.14 -16.31 37.19
C LEU A 177 -42.84 -15.26 38.05
N GLU A 178 -42.58 -13.96 37.87
CA GLU A 178 -43.67 -12.95 37.73
C GLU A 178 -43.24 -11.48 37.56
N SER A 179 -41.98 -11.04 37.76
CA SER A 179 -41.69 -9.58 37.73
C SER A 179 -40.86 -9.02 36.56
N LYS A 180 -40.63 -9.78 35.47
CA LYS A 180 -39.56 -9.45 34.49
C LYS A 180 -40.02 -9.22 33.04
N VAL A 181 -41.16 -8.55 32.84
CA VAL A 181 -41.77 -8.36 31.51
C VAL A 181 -41.28 -7.09 30.79
N GLU A 182 -40.90 -6.01 31.49
CA GLU A 182 -40.60 -4.73 30.82
C GLU A 182 -39.13 -4.52 30.42
N ASP A 183 -38.15 -5.03 31.17
CA ASP A 183 -36.72 -4.91 30.81
C ASP A 183 -36.28 -5.87 29.68
N LYS A 184 -37.08 -6.89 29.37
CA LYS A 184 -36.79 -7.83 28.29
C LYS A 184 -37.01 -7.23 26.90
N VAL A 185 -37.81 -6.18 26.75
CA VAL A 185 -38.20 -5.67 25.43
C VAL A 185 -37.12 -4.77 24.80
N LYS A 186 -36.29 -4.06 25.59
CA LYS A 186 -35.18 -3.24 25.06
C LYS A 186 -33.88 -4.01 24.82
N THR A 187 -33.66 -5.15 25.50
CA THR A 187 -32.42 -5.94 25.38
C THR A 187 -32.51 -7.07 24.31
N VAL A 188 -33.70 -7.28 23.73
CA VAL A 188 -33.97 -8.29 22.70
C VAL A 188 -33.61 -7.81 21.28
N MET A 189 -33.11 -6.57 21.11
CA MET A 189 -32.52 -6.17 19.84
C MET A 189 -31.17 -6.91 19.62
N THR A 190 -31.29 -8.09 19.01
CA THR A 190 -30.29 -8.87 18.27
C THR A 190 -29.21 -9.61 19.06
N ALA A 191 -29.62 -10.36 20.08
CA ALA A 191 -28.79 -11.46 20.58
C ALA A 191 -28.59 -12.53 19.50
N MET A 192 -27.35 -12.81 19.10
CA MET A 192 -27.05 -13.87 18.12
C MET A 192 -27.30 -15.26 18.70
N THR A 193 -27.80 -16.17 17.88
CA THR A 193 -27.85 -17.60 18.16
C THR A 193 -26.48 -18.24 17.95
N MET A 194 -26.22 -19.41 18.56
CA MET A 194 -24.96 -20.14 18.36
C MET A 194 -24.72 -20.51 16.88
N LYS A 195 -25.79 -20.75 16.12
CA LYS A 195 -25.70 -21.03 14.67
C LYS A 195 -25.22 -19.79 13.91
N GLU A 196 -25.73 -18.62 14.26
CA GLU A 196 -25.32 -17.34 13.66
C GLU A 196 -23.88 -16.99 14.05
N VAL A 197 -23.48 -17.17 15.31
CA VAL A 197 -22.09 -16.98 15.76
C VAL A 197 -21.12 -17.84 14.93
N ARG A 198 -21.45 -19.12 14.71
CA ARG A 198 -20.65 -20.02 13.86
C ARG A 198 -20.64 -19.59 12.38
N ALA A 199 -21.75 -19.07 11.86
CA ALA A 199 -21.80 -18.56 10.50
C ALA A 199 -20.94 -17.30 10.34
N GLU A 200 -21.00 -16.39 11.32
CA GLU A 200 -20.22 -15.16 11.32
C GLU A 200 -18.72 -15.43 11.50
N LYS A 201 -18.34 -16.35 12.38
CA LYS A 201 -16.94 -16.83 12.47
C LYS A 201 -16.41 -17.34 11.13
N ARG A 202 -17.24 -18.04 10.34
CA ARG A 202 -16.84 -18.50 8.98
C ARG A 202 -16.66 -17.33 8.01
N ARG A 203 -17.52 -16.31 8.06
CA ARG A 203 -17.38 -15.08 7.26
C ARG A 203 -16.13 -14.31 7.65
N LEU A 204 -15.90 -14.14 8.95
CA LEU A 204 -14.70 -13.49 9.47
C LEU A 204 -13.43 -14.18 8.97
N ARG A 205 -13.33 -15.52 9.00
CA ARG A 205 -12.15 -16.21 8.43
C ARG A 205 -11.86 -15.83 6.98
N ARG A 206 -12.91 -15.61 6.17
CA ARG A 206 -12.73 -15.18 4.79
C ARG A 206 -12.21 -13.75 4.73
N LEU A 207 -12.84 -12.83 5.46
CA LEU A 207 -12.42 -11.43 5.54
C LEU A 207 -10.98 -11.28 6.03
N TYR A 208 -10.59 -12.01 7.07
CA TYR A 208 -9.21 -12.02 7.58
C TYR A 208 -8.20 -12.42 6.49
N ARG A 209 -8.50 -13.43 5.66
CA ARG A 209 -7.62 -13.84 4.55
C ARG A 209 -7.59 -12.81 3.42
N GLU A 210 -8.74 -12.23 3.08
CA GLU A 210 -8.84 -11.20 2.05
C GLU A 210 -8.04 -9.95 2.44
N GLU A 211 -8.21 -9.47 3.67
CA GLU A 211 -7.45 -8.31 4.18
C GLU A 211 -5.96 -8.62 4.35
N HIS A 212 -5.60 -9.81 4.85
CA HIS A 212 -4.20 -10.22 4.98
C HIS A 212 -3.51 -10.23 3.61
N TYR A 213 -4.14 -10.85 2.61
CA TYR A 213 -3.61 -10.89 1.25
C TYR A 213 -3.51 -9.49 0.62
N ALA A 214 -4.54 -8.65 0.79
CA ALA A 214 -4.56 -7.31 0.22
C ALA A 214 -3.45 -6.41 0.81
N ILE A 215 -3.18 -6.51 2.12
CA ILE A 215 -2.08 -5.78 2.75
C ILE A 215 -0.72 -6.37 2.31
N HIS A 216 -0.56 -7.69 2.42
CA HIS A 216 0.73 -8.34 2.18
C HIS A 216 1.17 -8.34 0.72
N VAL A 217 0.23 -8.57 -0.21
CA VAL A 217 0.53 -8.70 -1.63
C VAL A 217 0.27 -7.39 -2.35
N ASP A 218 -0.95 -6.85 -2.29
CA ASP A 218 -1.31 -5.70 -3.13
C ASP A 218 -0.57 -4.44 -2.67
N LEU A 219 -0.74 -4.04 -1.41
CA LEU A 219 -0.18 -2.80 -0.87
C LEU A 219 1.36 -2.82 -0.88
N ALA A 220 1.98 -3.92 -0.45
CA ALA A 220 3.43 -4.05 -0.46
C ALA A 220 4.00 -4.03 -1.88
N SER A 221 3.37 -4.75 -2.82
CA SER A 221 3.81 -4.75 -4.23
C SER A 221 3.70 -3.37 -4.85
N TYR A 222 2.62 -2.63 -4.56
CA TYR A 222 2.48 -1.25 -5.00
C TYR A 222 3.64 -0.38 -4.51
N ARG A 223 3.97 -0.41 -3.21
CA ARG A 223 5.11 0.35 -2.66
C ARG A 223 6.42 -0.02 -3.33
N ILE A 224 6.74 -1.31 -3.40
CA ILE A 224 8.01 -1.82 -3.92
C ILE A 224 8.18 -1.46 -5.41
N LEU A 225 7.17 -1.72 -6.24
CA LEU A 225 7.23 -1.47 -7.68
C LEU A 225 7.38 0.02 -7.99
N ASN A 226 6.66 0.89 -7.28
CA ASN A 226 6.77 2.34 -7.51
C ASN A 226 8.11 2.91 -7.04
N ALA A 227 8.61 2.52 -5.86
CA ALA A 227 9.94 2.91 -5.41
C ALA A 227 11.03 2.46 -6.42
N MET A 228 10.91 1.24 -6.93
CA MET A 228 11.82 0.73 -7.96
C MET A 228 11.71 1.50 -9.27
N ALA A 229 10.50 1.84 -9.71
CA ALA A 229 10.27 2.62 -10.93
C ALA A 229 10.95 3.99 -10.85
N LEU A 230 10.77 4.71 -9.74
CA LEU A 230 11.41 6.01 -9.49
C LEU A 230 12.94 5.91 -9.46
N LEU A 231 13.52 4.88 -8.83
CA LEU A 231 14.97 4.70 -8.79
C LEU A 231 15.55 4.27 -10.15
N LYS A 232 14.82 3.47 -10.92
CA LYS A 232 15.27 3.05 -12.27
C LYS A 232 15.20 4.19 -13.26
N ILE A 233 14.13 4.99 -13.23
CA ILE A 233 13.98 6.11 -14.17
C ILE A 233 14.99 7.21 -13.90
N THR A 234 15.29 7.51 -12.64
CA THR A 234 16.34 8.46 -12.26
C THR A 234 17.74 7.96 -12.59
N LYS A 235 18.04 6.65 -12.39
CA LYS A 235 19.28 6.02 -12.89
C LYS A 235 19.40 6.17 -14.41
N LYS A 236 18.30 5.95 -15.14
CA LYS A 236 18.28 6.07 -16.60
C LYS A 236 18.50 7.52 -17.05
N ARG A 237 17.87 8.49 -16.39
CA ARG A 237 18.09 9.92 -16.63
C ARG A 237 19.54 10.27 -16.34
N ASP A 238 20.10 9.85 -15.20
CA ASP A 238 21.50 10.10 -14.86
C ASP A 238 22.45 9.54 -15.92
N LYS A 239 22.15 8.42 -16.59
CA LYS A 239 22.97 7.94 -17.73
C LYS A 239 22.94 8.88 -18.95
N ASN A 240 21.86 9.64 -19.16
CA ASN A 240 21.63 10.46 -20.36
C ASN A 240 21.78 11.98 -20.12
N SER A 241 21.85 12.43 -18.87
CA SER A 241 21.98 13.85 -18.47
C SER A 241 23.44 14.31 -18.36
N PHE A 242 23.66 15.63 -18.46
CA PHE A 242 24.93 16.27 -18.10
C PHE A 242 25.20 16.23 -16.58
N LYS A 243 24.19 16.51 -15.76
CA LYS A 243 24.31 16.54 -14.29
C LYS A 243 23.84 15.23 -13.67
N LYS A 244 24.70 14.57 -12.91
CA LYS A 244 24.41 13.31 -12.21
C LYS A 244 23.86 13.57 -10.80
N GLY A 245 23.40 12.51 -10.14
CA GLY A 245 23.05 12.53 -8.72
C GLY A 245 21.55 12.56 -8.44
N LEU A 246 20.70 12.62 -9.47
CA LEU A 246 19.25 12.60 -9.25
C LEU A 246 18.80 11.28 -8.62
N LYS A 247 19.42 10.14 -8.95
CA LYS A 247 19.10 8.86 -8.30
C LYS A 247 19.31 8.93 -6.78
N ALA A 248 20.42 9.52 -6.34
CA ALA A 248 20.73 9.64 -4.92
C ALA A 248 19.75 10.60 -4.22
N LEU A 249 19.40 11.71 -4.86
CA LEU A 249 18.38 12.63 -4.37
C LEU A 249 17.00 11.95 -4.26
N CYS A 250 16.59 11.22 -5.30
CA CYS A 250 15.34 10.46 -5.32
C CYS A 250 15.30 9.40 -4.21
N PHE A 251 16.42 8.70 -3.98
CA PHE A 251 16.52 7.75 -2.88
C PHE A 251 16.31 8.43 -1.52
N LYS A 252 16.99 9.55 -1.25
CA LYS A 252 16.79 10.33 -0.02
C LYS A 252 15.35 10.78 0.16
N LYS A 253 14.68 11.22 -0.92
CA LYS A 253 13.28 11.61 -0.87
C LYS A 253 12.36 10.43 -0.57
N ILE A 254 12.65 9.23 -1.11
CA ILE A 254 11.91 8.00 -0.79
C ILE A 254 12.15 7.63 0.68
N GLU A 255 13.38 7.77 1.18
CA GLU A 255 13.70 7.53 2.59
C GLU A 255 12.97 8.44 3.56
N SER A 256 12.63 9.66 3.15
CA SER A 256 11.81 10.58 3.96
C SER A 256 10.29 10.45 3.72
N SER A 257 9.85 9.51 2.88
CA SER A 257 8.44 9.36 2.50
C SER A 257 7.69 8.31 3.32
N ASN A 258 6.36 8.37 3.26
CA ASN A 258 5.46 7.36 3.84
C ASN A 258 5.62 5.95 3.26
N PHE A 259 6.18 5.81 2.06
CA PHE A 259 6.37 4.49 1.43
C PHE A 259 7.84 4.02 1.49
N ARG A 260 8.62 4.56 2.44
CA ARG A 260 9.99 4.10 2.74
C ARG A 260 10.01 2.65 3.20
N SER A 261 9.27 2.37 4.27
CA SER A 261 9.33 1.12 5.03
C SER A 261 8.07 0.30 4.84
N ASP A 262 8.18 -0.99 5.17
CA ASP A 262 7.08 -1.93 5.31
C ASP A 262 6.50 -1.93 6.74
N TYR A 263 6.78 -0.89 7.54
CA TYR A 263 6.39 -0.83 8.95
C TYR A 263 4.87 -0.88 9.11
N PHE A 264 4.15 -0.09 8.30
CA PHE A 264 2.70 -0.06 8.31
C PHE A 264 2.10 -1.44 8.02
N GLU A 265 2.56 -2.10 6.96
CA GLU A 265 2.08 -3.42 6.57
C GLU A 265 2.36 -4.45 7.66
N ARG A 266 3.58 -4.46 8.21
CA ARG A 266 3.93 -5.38 9.30
C ARG A 266 3.10 -5.15 10.56
N ALA A 267 2.88 -3.89 10.93
CA ALA A 267 2.08 -3.55 12.10
C ALA A 267 0.63 -4.00 11.92
N CYS A 268 0.02 -3.71 10.76
CA CYS A 268 -1.34 -4.14 10.45
C CYS A 268 -1.46 -5.68 10.40
N LEU A 269 -0.55 -6.35 9.68
CA LEU A 269 -0.54 -7.81 9.59
C LEU A 269 -0.37 -8.45 10.98
N SER A 270 0.54 -7.94 11.82
CA SER A 270 0.75 -8.43 13.17
C SER A 270 -0.51 -8.29 14.04
N GLN A 271 -1.20 -7.14 13.97
CA GLN A 271 -2.43 -6.91 14.71
C GLN A 271 -3.58 -7.81 14.22
N LEU A 272 -3.71 -7.97 12.90
CA LEU A 272 -4.69 -8.82 12.26
C LEU A 272 -4.47 -10.30 12.62
N GLU A 273 -3.23 -10.78 12.57
CA GLU A 273 -2.82 -12.14 12.95
C GLU A 273 -3.09 -12.41 14.43
N LYS A 274 -2.73 -11.48 15.31
CA LYS A 274 -3.00 -11.58 16.76
C LYS A 274 -4.49 -11.74 17.02
N SER A 275 -5.31 -10.86 16.44
CA SER A 275 -6.77 -10.90 16.60
C SER A 275 -7.38 -12.18 16.03
N TYR A 276 -6.86 -12.69 14.91
CA TYR A 276 -7.29 -13.97 14.34
C TYR A 276 -6.99 -15.14 15.29
N ALA A 277 -5.78 -15.22 15.83
CA ALA A 277 -5.38 -16.28 16.75
C ALA A 277 -6.25 -16.29 18.02
N GLU A 278 -6.56 -15.11 18.58
CA GLU A 278 -7.45 -14.93 19.73
C GLU A 278 -8.87 -15.44 19.43
N LEU A 279 -9.48 -15.03 18.31
CA LEU A 279 -10.86 -15.41 17.95
C LEU A 279 -11.04 -16.92 17.72
N PHE A 280 -10.03 -17.57 17.15
CA PHE A 280 -10.08 -18.99 16.77
C PHE A 280 -9.40 -19.92 17.77
N GLN A 281 -8.91 -19.40 18.90
CA GLN A 281 -8.26 -20.17 19.97
C GLN A 281 -7.14 -21.06 19.42
N ILE A 282 -6.41 -20.56 18.42
CA ILE A 282 -5.31 -21.29 17.82
C ILE A 282 -4.11 -21.07 18.74
N THR A 283 -3.75 -22.11 19.49
CA THR A 283 -2.68 -22.07 20.50
C THR A 283 -1.30 -21.77 19.92
N ASP A 284 -1.11 -22.01 18.61
CA ASP A 284 0.14 -21.77 17.90
C ASP A 284 -0.05 -20.74 16.78
N ARG A 285 0.59 -19.57 16.93
CA ARG A 285 0.59 -18.48 15.95
C ARG A 285 1.04 -18.95 14.56
N ASN A 286 1.97 -19.90 14.48
CA ASN A 286 2.50 -20.37 13.20
C ASN A 286 1.44 -21.15 12.40
N ASN A 287 0.58 -21.90 13.09
CA ASN A 287 -0.54 -22.61 12.46
C ASN A 287 -1.62 -21.63 11.98
N ALA A 288 -1.88 -20.57 12.75
CA ALA A 288 -2.78 -19.50 12.33
C ALA A 288 -2.26 -18.77 11.09
N MET A 289 -0.95 -18.46 11.04
CA MET A 289 -0.34 -17.84 9.86
C MET A 289 -0.43 -18.75 8.63
N THR A 290 -0.14 -20.04 8.80
CA THR A 290 -0.21 -21.00 7.69
C THR A 290 -1.64 -21.12 7.13
N GLU A 291 -2.67 -20.91 7.96
CA GLU A 291 -4.06 -20.86 7.49
C GLU A 291 -4.40 -19.53 6.79
N LEU A 292 -3.89 -18.40 7.29
CA LEU A 292 -4.11 -17.08 6.71
C LEU A 292 -3.39 -16.88 5.37
N GLN A 293 -2.20 -17.46 5.23
CA GLN A 293 -1.37 -17.37 4.02
C GLN A 293 -1.87 -18.23 2.86
N LYS A 294 -2.86 -19.11 3.09
CA LYS A 294 -3.52 -19.81 1.98
C LYS A 294 -4.20 -18.77 1.11
N GLN A 295 -3.85 -18.74 -0.17
CA GLN A 295 -4.50 -17.84 -1.13
C GLN A 295 -6.02 -17.95 -0.95
N PRO A 296 -6.73 -16.80 -0.87
CA PRO A 296 -8.18 -16.86 -0.83
C PRO A 296 -8.64 -17.68 -2.05
N PRO A 297 -9.66 -18.55 -1.89
CA PRO A 297 -10.20 -19.30 -3.02
C PRO A 297 -10.48 -18.32 -4.14
N ALA A 298 -10.09 -18.67 -5.38
CA ALA A 298 -10.28 -17.81 -6.54
C ALA A 298 -11.71 -17.28 -6.50
N ILE A 299 -11.84 -15.98 -6.24
CA ILE A 299 -13.14 -15.33 -6.28
C ILE A 299 -13.46 -15.30 -7.77
N ASP A 300 -14.43 -16.10 -8.21
CA ASP A 300 -15.09 -15.86 -9.49
C ASP A 300 -15.48 -14.39 -9.47
N PHE A 301 -14.88 -13.62 -10.39
CA PHE A 301 -14.95 -12.16 -10.44
C PHE A 301 -16.33 -11.74 -10.96
N GLU A 302 -17.41 -12.25 -10.37
CA GLU A 302 -18.76 -11.80 -10.61
C GLU A 302 -19.06 -10.63 -9.66
N SER A 303 -18.98 -9.43 -10.25
CA SER A 303 -19.95 -8.34 -10.05
C SER A 303 -19.98 -7.57 -8.72
N ASN A 304 -19.07 -7.76 -7.77
CA ASN A 304 -19.06 -6.95 -6.53
C ASN A 304 -18.00 -5.83 -6.48
N SER A 305 -17.07 -5.78 -7.44
CA SER A 305 -16.10 -4.68 -7.60
C SER A 305 -16.69 -3.43 -8.26
N CYS A 306 -17.94 -3.50 -8.75
CA CYS A 306 -18.62 -2.38 -9.40
C CYS A 306 -19.13 -1.32 -8.41
N TRP A 307 -19.30 -1.67 -7.12
CA TRP A 307 -19.87 -0.73 -6.12
C TRP A 307 -18.87 0.26 -5.52
N PHE A 308 -17.57 -0.05 -5.47
CA PHE A 308 -16.57 0.87 -4.91
C PHE A 308 -16.23 2.06 -5.84
N GLY A 309 -16.50 1.95 -7.15
CA GLY A 309 -16.35 3.06 -8.09
C GLY A 309 -17.53 4.05 -8.09
N PHE A 310 -18.70 3.66 -7.55
CA PHE A 310 -19.91 4.47 -7.64
C PHE A 310 -20.04 5.49 -6.48
N SER A 311 -19.51 5.19 -5.29
CA SER A 311 -19.62 6.09 -4.13
C SER A 311 -18.70 7.32 -4.21
N LEU A 312 -17.54 7.21 -4.87
CA LEU A 312 -16.64 8.36 -5.07
C LEU A 312 -17.14 9.29 -6.19
N GLY A 313 -17.88 8.77 -7.18
CA GLY A 313 -18.45 9.55 -8.28
C GLY A 313 -19.72 10.33 -7.91
N CYS A 314 -20.59 9.77 -7.06
CA CYS A 314 -21.82 10.47 -6.66
C CYS A 314 -21.57 11.65 -5.71
N SER A 315 -20.51 11.63 -4.90
CA SER A 315 -20.18 12.75 -4.01
C SER A 315 -19.92 14.05 -4.79
N ALA A 316 -19.12 13.99 -5.87
CA ALA A 316 -18.80 15.17 -6.70
C ALA A 316 -20.03 15.75 -7.44
N ALA A 317 -21.00 14.90 -7.83
CA ALA A 317 -22.22 15.36 -8.49
C ALA A 317 -23.16 16.09 -7.53
N PHE A 318 -23.25 15.66 -6.26
CA PHE A 318 -24.04 16.36 -5.24
C PHE A 318 -23.46 17.73 -4.89
N PHE A 319 -22.13 17.91 -4.94
CA PHE A 319 -21.52 19.23 -4.73
C PHE A 319 -21.75 20.21 -5.89
N LEU A 320 -21.87 19.75 -7.13
CA LEU A 320 -22.14 20.64 -8.28
C LEU A 320 -23.60 21.10 -8.35
N VAL A 321 -24.55 20.32 -7.82
CA VAL A 321 -25.98 20.67 -7.79
C VAL A 321 -26.34 21.62 -6.64
N LEU A 322 -25.52 21.69 -5.59
CA LEU A 322 -25.75 22.61 -4.45
C LEU A 322 -25.14 24.01 -4.65
N PHE A 323 -24.37 24.23 -5.72
CA PHE A 323 -23.69 25.50 -6.01
C PHE A 323 -24.15 26.19 -7.31
N PHE A 324 -25.26 25.74 -7.89
CA PHE A 324 -25.96 26.38 -9.02
C PHE A 324 -27.45 26.56 -8.70
#